data_AF-A0A7J5DM61-F1
#
_entry.id   AF-A0A7J5DM61-F1
#
_cell.length_a   1.000
_cell.length_b   1.000
_cell.length_c   1.000
_cell.angle_alpha   90.00
_cell.angle_beta   90.00
_cell.angle_gamma   90.00
#
_symmetry.space_group_name_H-M   'P 1'
#
loop_
_entity.id
_entity.type
_entity.pdbx_description
1 polymer ?
#
loop_
_entity_poly.entity_id
_entity_poly.type
_entity_poly.pdbx_seq_one_letter_code
_entity_poly.pdbx_strand_id
1 'polypeptide(L)'
;MTKANPKWWVVCEEPNPAQQDVVSVEPEPTGADAVAKRTAELAAAGQYAYAITAPDADTASDIAFRAWAERLASTPARLAAANAYIARNNRTS
;
A
#
# COMPACT_ATOMS: atom_id res chain seq x y z
N MET A 1 12.70 -18.16 23.53
CA MET A 1 12.78 -16.73 23.17
C MET A 1 12.05 -16.56 21.85
N THR A 2 10.87 -15.95 21.84
CA THR A 2 10.18 -15.57 20.61
C THR A 2 10.90 -14.37 20.01
N LYS A 3 11.58 -14.56 18.88
CA LYS A 3 12.17 -13.46 18.11
C LYS A 3 11.01 -12.55 17.66
N ALA A 4 11.09 -11.25 17.93
CA ALA A 4 10.07 -10.32 17.44
C ALA A 4 10.04 -10.36 15.90
N ASN A 5 8.85 -10.35 15.32
CA ASN A 5 8.70 -10.29 13.87
C ASN A 5 9.33 -9.00 13.32
N PRO A 6 10.06 -9.06 12.20
CA PRO A 6 10.59 -7.87 11.55
C PRO A 6 9.46 -6.96 11.04
N LYS A 7 9.83 -5.72 10.75
CA LYS A 7 8.94 -4.73 10.15
C LYS A 7 9.35 -4.45 8.71
N TRP A 8 8.35 -4.46 7.84
CA TRP A 8 8.48 -4.31 6.41
C TRP A 8 7.75 -3.05 5.95
N TRP A 9 8.32 -2.34 5.01
CA TRP A 9 7.67 -1.30 4.24
C TRP A 9 7.16 -1.90 2.93
N VAL A 10 5.84 -2.01 2.81
CA VAL A 10 5.18 -2.42 1.57
C VAL A 10 4.88 -1.16 0.77
N VAL A 11 5.70 -0.91 -0.26
CA VAL A 11 5.60 0.26 -1.13
C VAL A 11 4.50 0.00 -2.16
N CYS A 12 3.56 0.93 -2.23
CA CYS A 12 2.38 0.84 -3.06
C CYS A 12 2.19 2.11 -3.90
N GLU A 13 1.45 1.96 -4.98
CA GLU A 13 0.88 3.07 -5.75
C GLU A 13 -0.60 2.80 -6.06
N GLU A 14 -1.37 3.88 -6.22
CA GLU A 14 -2.78 3.83 -6.61
C GLU A 14 -2.94 4.47 -8.00
N PRO A 15 -2.75 3.70 -9.09
CA PRO A 15 -2.84 4.26 -10.44
C PRO A 15 -4.26 4.75 -10.78
N ASN A 16 -5.27 4.21 -10.10
CA ASN A 16 -6.66 4.64 -10.21
C ASN A 16 -7.44 4.31 -8.92
N PRO A 17 -8.65 4.86 -8.72
CA PRO A 17 -9.41 4.65 -7.49
C PRO A 17 -9.83 3.19 -7.21
N ALA A 18 -9.78 2.30 -8.21
CA ALA A 18 -10.21 0.91 -8.10
C ALA A 18 -9.03 -0.08 -8.00
N GLN A 19 -7.79 0.40 -7.92
CA GLN A 19 -6.58 -0.43 -7.97
C GLN A 19 -5.51 0.11 -7.02
N GLN A 20 -4.78 -0.82 -6.39
CA GLN A 20 -3.51 -0.55 -5.75
C GLN A 20 -2.52 -1.62 -6.19
N ASP A 21 -1.33 -1.19 -6.59
CA ASP A 21 -0.24 -2.07 -6.96
C ASP A 21 0.82 -2.05 -5.86
N VAL A 22 1.34 -3.24 -5.54
CA VAL A 22 2.53 -3.36 -4.68
C VAL A 22 3.75 -3.27 -5.58
N VAL A 23 4.54 -2.22 -5.39
CA VAL A 23 5.73 -1.91 -6.20
C VAL A 23 6.95 -2.64 -5.66
N SER A 24 7.12 -2.64 -4.34
CA SER A 24 8.21 -3.34 -3.67
C SER A 24 7.88 -3.63 -2.20
N VAL A 25 8.59 -4.59 -1.62
CA VAL A 25 8.59 -4.85 -0.18
C VAL A 25 10.03 -4.78 0.31
N GLU A 26 10.29 -3.88 1.23
CA GLU A 26 11.64 -3.62 1.75
C GLU A 26 11.64 -3.62 3.29
N PRO A 27 12.77 -3.91 3.95
CA PRO A 27 12.88 -3.72 5.40
C PRO A 27 12.63 -2.25 5.76
N GLU A 28 12.01 -1.99 6.92
CA GLU A 28 11.86 -0.61 7.40
C GLU A 28 13.23 0.10 7.51
N PRO A 29 13.38 1.32 6.95
CA PRO A 29 14.59 2.11 7.14
C PRO A 29 14.88 2.33 8.62
N THR A 30 16.14 2.14 9.02
CA THR A 30 16.56 2.34 10.41
C THR A 30 16.90 3.81 10.66
N GLY A 31 16.16 4.45 11.55
CA GLY A 31 16.41 5.84 12.00
C GLY A 31 15.53 6.88 11.31
N ALA A 32 15.27 7.98 12.02
CA ALA A 32 14.31 9.01 11.60
C ALA A 32 14.69 9.69 10.28
N ASP A 33 15.99 9.97 10.07
CA ASP A 33 16.46 10.61 8.83
C ASP A 33 16.32 9.71 7.60
N ALA A 34 16.57 8.40 7.77
CA ALA A 34 16.39 7.42 6.70
C ALA A 34 14.90 7.26 6.35
N VAL A 35 14.04 7.21 7.36
CA VAL A 35 12.57 7.20 7.19
C VAL A 35 12.09 8.47 6.47
N ALA A 36 12.54 9.65 6.90
CA ALA A 36 12.14 10.92 6.29
C ALA A 36 12.60 11.00 4.83
N LYS A 37 13.87 10.65 4.56
CA LYS A 37 14.42 10.62 3.20
C LYS A 37 13.63 9.67 2.30
N ARG A 38 13.41 8.42 2.76
CA ARG A 38 12.68 7.42 1.98
C ARG A 38 11.24 7.83 1.73
N THR A 39 10.58 8.42 2.72
CA THR A 39 9.21 8.94 2.57
C THR A 39 9.15 10.05 1.51
N ALA A 40 10.14 10.95 1.48
CA ALA A 40 10.21 12.01 0.46
C ALA A 40 10.44 11.44 -0.95
N GLU A 41 11.29 10.42 -1.08
CA GLU A 41 11.51 9.71 -2.36
C GLU A 41 10.24 9.04 -2.88
N LEU A 42 9.51 8.33 -2.00
CA LEU A 42 8.24 7.70 -2.36
C LEU A 42 7.21 8.74 -2.79
N ALA A 43 7.06 9.82 -2.03
CA ALA A 43 6.13 10.90 -2.38
C ALA A 43 6.48 11.55 -3.74
N ALA A 44 7.78 11.77 -4.03
CA ALA A 44 8.22 12.28 -5.31
C ALA A 44 7.92 11.33 -6.49
N ALA A 45 7.84 10.02 -6.23
CA ALA A 45 7.45 9.00 -7.18
C ALA A 45 5.92 8.75 -7.25
N GLY A 46 5.11 9.45 -6.45
CA GLY A 46 3.66 9.19 -6.36
C GLY A 46 3.31 7.90 -5.59
N GLN A 47 4.24 7.41 -4.78
CA GLN A 47 4.15 6.17 -4.02
C GLN A 47 4.01 6.44 -2.52
N TYR A 48 3.61 5.41 -1.77
CA TYR A 48 3.56 5.42 -0.31
C TYR A 48 3.91 4.03 0.25
N ALA A 49 4.18 3.93 1.55
CA ALA A 49 4.48 2.65 2.18
C ALA A 49 3.58 2.36 3.37
N TYR A 50 3.14 1.11 3.50
CA TYR A 50 2.60 0.57 4.75
C TYR A 50 3.73 -0.05 5.58
N ALA A 51 3.86 0.37 6.85
CA ALA A 51 4.80 -0.25 7.78
C ALA A 51 4.11 -1.42 8.51
N ILE A 52 4.46 -2.65 8.14
CA ILE A 52 3.78 -3.88 8.57
C ILE A 52 4.74 -4.80 9.33
N THR A 53 4.32 -5.26 10.50
CA THR A 53 5.05 -6.29 11.26
C THR A 53 4.61 -7.67 10.78
N ALA A 54 5.54 -8.44 10.19
CA ALA A 54 5.26 -9.75 9.60
C ALA A 54 6.52 -10.65 9.63
N PRO A 55 6.36 -11.99 9.61
CA PRO A 55 7.51 -12.91 9.63
C PRO A 55 8.42 -12.76 8.40
N ASP A 56 7.86 -12.40 7.24
CA ASP A 56 8.53 -12.26 5.96
C ASP A 56 7.83 -11.23 5.05
N ALA A 57 8.47 -10.91 3.93
CA ALA A 57 8.01 -9.91 2.96
C ALA A 57 6.70 -10.30 2.28
N ASP A 58 6.52 -11.58 1.95
CA ASP A 58 5.31 -12.08 1.28
C ASP A 58 4.10 -11.92 2.20
N THR A 59 4.25 -12.30 3.47
CA THR A 59 3.21 -12.10 4.49
C THR A 59 2.89 -10.62 4.70
N ALA A 60 3.90 -9.74 4.65
CA ALA A 60 3.68 -8.29 4.73
C ALA A 60 2.85 -7.78 3.54
N SER A 61 3.18 -8.21 2.32
CA SER A 61 2.46 -7.86 1.10
C SER A 61 1.00 -8.31 1.16
N ASP A 62 0.74 -9.55 1.60
CA ASP A 62 -0.61 -10.09 1.76
C ASP A 62 -1.44 -9.28 2.76
N ILE A 63 -0.84 -8.88 3.89
CA ILE A 63 -1.51 -8.03 4.89
C ILE A 63 -1.83 -6.66 4.28
N ALA A 64 -0.90 -6.04 3.56
CA ALA A 64 -1.13 -4.75 2.90
C ALA A 64 -2.28 -4.81 1.90
N PHE A 65 -2.31 -5.86 1.08
CA PHE A 65 -3.35 -6.06 0.08
C PHE A 65 -4.73 -6.23 0.72
N ARG A 66 -4.84 -7.07 1.77
CA ARG A 66 -6.10 -7.26 2.50
C ARG A 66 -6.58 -5.98 3.16
N ALA A 67 -5.68 -5.24 3.81
CA ALA A 67 -6.00 -3.96 4.45
C ALA A 67 -6.50 -2.92 3.42
N TRP A 68 -5.90 -2.89 2.23
CA TRP A 68 -6.38 -2.03 1.14
C TRP A 68 -7.78 -2.44 0.67
N ALA A 69 -8.01 -3.73 0.41
CA ALA A 69 -9.31 -4.23 -0.04
C ALA A 69 -10.41 -3.97 1.00
N GLU A 70 -10.11 -4.18 2.28
CA GLU A 70 -11.02 -3.85 3.39
C GLU A 70 -11.29 -2.35 3.46
N ARG A 71 -10.28 -1.50 3.32
CA ARG A 71 -10.45 -0.03 3.29
C ARG A 71 -11.30 0.42 2.10
N LEU A 72 -11.09 -0.18 0.93
CA LEU A 72 -11.89 0.08 -0.27
C LEU A 72 -13.37 -0.24 -0.02
N ALA A 73 -13.67 -1.41 0.56
CA ALA A 73 -15.04 -1.83 0.83
C ALA A 73 -15.70 -1.06 1.99
N SER A 74 -14.93 -0.71 3.03
CA SER A 74 -15.44 -0.07 4.25
C SER A 74 -15.55 1.46 4.16
N THR A 75 -14.96 2.09 3.15
CA THR A 75 -14.99 3.56 2.98
C THR A 75 -15.96 3.94 1.84
N PRO A 76 -17.18 4.43 2.13
CA PRO A 76 -18.19 4.70 1.11
C PRO A 76 -17.73 5.62 -0.02
N ALA A 77 -16.97 6.68 0.31
CA ALA A 77 -16.45 7.60 -0.69
C ALA A 77 -15.43 6.94 -1.63
N ARG A 78 -14.57 6.05 -1.10
CA ARG A 78 -13.56 5.33 -1.89
C ARG A 78 -14.23 4.30 -2.79
N LEU A 79 -15.21 3.57 -2.25
CA LEU A 79 -16.03 2.63 -3.02
C LEU A 79 -16.79 3.33 -4.15
N ALA A 80 -17.40 4.49 -3.87
CA ALA A 80 -18.09 5.29 -4.86
C ALA A 80 -17.15 5.77 -5.99
N ALA A 81 -15.94 6.23 -5.65
CA ALA A 81 -14.93 6.63 -6.63
C ALA A 81 -14.48 5.46 -7.51
N ALA A 82 -14.23 4.29 -6.92
CA ALA A 82 -13.89 3.07 -7.65
C ALA A 82 -15.01 2.64 -8.61
N ASN A 83 -16.26 2.59 -8.12
CA ASN A 83 -17.42 2.24 -8.94
C ASN A 83 -17.63 3.23 -10.09
N ALA A 84 -17.46 4.53 -9.85
CA ALA A 84 -17.56 5.56 -10.88
C ALA A 84 -16.48 5.41 -11.96
N TYR A 85 -15.24 5.09 -11.57
CA TYR A 85 -14.14 4.81 -12.50
C TYR A 85 -14.46 3.59 -13.37
N ILE A 86 -14.87 2.47 -12.76
CA ILE A 86 -15.23 1.23 -13.47
C ILE A 86 -16.40 1.49 -14.45
N ALA A 87 -17.47 2.14 -13.99
CA ALA A 87 -18.63 2.44 -14.82
C ALA A 87 -18.30 3.34 -16.02
N ARG A 88 -17.37 4.29 -15.85
CA ARG A 88 -16.89 5.16 -16.92
C ARG A 88 -16.11 4.36 -17.97
N ASN A 89 -15.17 3.52 -17.55
CA ASN A 89 -14.31 2.78 -18.47
C ASN A 89 -15.05 1.64 -19.19
N ASN A 90 -16.08 1.05 -18.56
CA ASN A 90 -16.93 0.04 -19.19
C ASN A 90 -17.92 0.63 -20.21
N ARG A 91 -18.25 1.93 -20.13
CA ARG A 91 -19.08 2.60 -21.16
C ARG A 91 -18.31 2.97 -22.42
N THR A 92 -16.99 3.01 -22.34
CA THR A 92 -16.10 3.35 -23.46
C THR A 92 -15.59 2.13 -24.23
N SER A 93 -16.04 0.92 -23.85
CA SER A 93 -15.75 -0.35 -24.57
C SER A 93 -16.94 -0.82 -25.40
#